data_AF-A0A1R1YT20-F1
#
_entry.id   AF-A0A1R1YT20-F1
#
_cell.length_a   1.000
_cell.length_b   1.000
_cell.length_c   1.000
_cell.angle_alpha   90.00
_cell.angle_beta   90.00
_cell.angle_gamma   90.00
#
_symmetry.space_group_name_H-M   'P 1'
#
loop_
_entity.id
_entity.type
_entity.pdbx_description
1 polymer ?
#
loop_
_entity_poly.entity_id
_entity_poly.type
_entity_poly.pdbx_seq_one_letter_code
_entity_poly.pdbx_strand_id
1 'polypeptide(L)'
;MKAVPNIQTETVLKFLAHDVVMKYGIPSRLITDRGSNFVSDLALEAYRFLGIDHRPTTAYRPQSNGQIERFNRSIKFFLSKLNILDKNNWDQHLWKSMLSIITTKHRVIGFSTSEKLYGFEMKTPVSWRLDVTNENYEEAINERIFI
;
A
#
# COMPACT_ATOMS: atom_id res chain seq x y z
N MET A 1 -0.91 3.80 -0.74
CA MET A 1 -0.49 4.18 0.62
C MET A 1 -0.76 5.66 0.79
N LYS A 2 -1.36 6.07 1.90
CA LYS A 2 -1.78 7.45 2.15
C LYS A 2 -1.47 7.79 3.62
N ALA A 3 -0.90 8.96 3.87
CA ALA A 3 -0.75 9.48 5.23
C ALA A 3 -2.13 9.87 5.77
N VAL A 4 -2.39 9.55 7.03
CA VAL A 4 -3.63 9.91 7.71
C VAL A 4 -3.32 10.99 8.75
N PRO A 5 -4.25 11.95 8.99
CA PRO A 5 -3.99 13.09 9.87
C PRO A 5 -3.91 12.70 11.35
N ASN A 6 -4.51 11.58 11.74
CA ASN A 6 -4.49 11.05 13.10
C ASN A 6 -4.76 9.54 13.09
N ILE A 7 -4.66 8.92 14.26
CA ILE A 7 -4.91 7.49 14.47
C ILE A 7 -6.27 7.21 15.10
N GLN A 8 -7.24 8.12 15.02
CA GLN A 8 -8.57 7.91 15.59
C GLN A 8 -9.33 6.79 14.86
N THR A 9 -10.25 6.13 15.56
CA THR A 9 -11.06 5.03 15.04
C THR A 9 -11.72 5.37 13.70
N GLU A 10 -12.36 6.53 13.62
CA GLU A 10 -13.09 7.00 12.44
C GLU A 10 -12.16 7.17 11.24
N THR A 11 -10.95 7.68 11.48
CA THR A 11 -9.92 7.82 10.45
C THR A 11 -9.45 6.46 9.95
N VAL A 12 -9.26 5.50 10.85
CA VAL A 12 -8.88 4.11 10.50
C VAL A 12 -9.98 3.42 9.70
N LEU A 13 -11.26 3.56 10.10
CA LEU A 13 -12.38 2.97 9.38
C LEU A 13 -12.58 3.60 7.99
N LYS A 14 -12.42 4.92 7.87
CA LYS A 14 -12.41 5.60 6.55
C LYS A 14 -11.27 5.09 5.67
N PHE A 15 -10.08 4.90 6.23
CA PHE A 15 -8.95 4.32 5.51
C PHE A 15 -9.25 2.88 5.07
N LEU A 16 -9.81 2.05 5.95
CA LEU A 16 -10.21 0.69 5.60
C LEU A 16 -11.20 0.69 4.42
N ALA A 17 -12.24 1.52 4.48
CA ALA A 17 -13.24 1.60 3.41
C ALA A 17 -12.65 2.12 2.08
N HIS A 18 -12.04 3.30 2.09
CA HIS A 18 -11.65 3.99 0.86
C HIS A 18 -10.32 3.52 0.28
N ASP A 19 -9.39 3.07 1.11
CA ASP A 19 -8.03 2.73 0.66
C ASP A 19 -7.75 1.23 0.59
N VAL A 20 -8.57 0.39 1.24
CA VAL A 20 -8.45 -1.07 1.21
C VAL A 20 -9.65 -1.70 0.49
N VAL A 21 -10.86 -1.54 1.01
CA VAL A 21 -12.07 -2.20 0.48
C VAL A 21 -12.34 -1.79 -0.96
N MET A 22 -12.26 -0.50 -1.26
CA MET A 22 -12.45 -0.01 -2.63
C MET A 22 -11.46 -0.60 -3.65
N LYS A 23 -10.24 -0.96 -3.23
CA LYS A 23 -9.18 -1.42 -4.15
C LYS A 23 -9.03 -2.94 -4.21
N TYR A 24 -9.30 -3.62 -3.11
CA TYR A 24 -8.99 -5.04 -2.94
C TYR A 24 -10.19 -5.87 -2.46
N GLY A 25 -11.34 -5.23 -2.21
CA GLY A 25 -12.50 -5.86 -1.60
C GLY A 25 -12.39 -6.00 -0.08
N ILE A 26 -13.45 -6.54 0.53
CA ILE A 26 -13.52 -6.74 1.98
C ILE A 26 -12.56 -7.89 2.38
N PRO A 27 -11.58 -7.64 3.27
CA PRO A 27 -10.67 -8.69 3.70
C PRO A 27 -11.40 -9.70 4.59
N SER A 28 -11.16 -10.99 4.38
CA SER A 28 -11.72 -12.04 5.24
C SER A 28 -11.17 -12.00 6.67
N ARG A 29 -9.94 -11.49 6.86
CA ARG A 29 -9.26 -11.40 8.15
C ARG A 29 -8.45 -10.11 8.25
N LEU A 30 -8.53 -9.45 9.40
CA LEU A 30 -7.75 -8.25 9.71
C LEU A 30 -6.90 -8.49 10.97
N ILE A 31 -5.58 -8.33 10.86
CA ILE A 31 -4.64 -8.47 11.98
C ILE A 31 -4.09 -7.09 12.31
N THR A 32 -4.30 -6.62 13.54
CA THR A 32 -3.83 -5.31 14.02
C THR A 32 -3.09 -5.47 15.34
N ASP A 33 -2.41 -4.42 15.81
CA ASP A 33 -2.05 -4.36 17.23
C ASP A 33 -3.29 -4.11 18.11
N ARG A 34 -3.06 -3.96 19.42
CA ARG A 34 -4.10 -3.66 20.42
C ARG A 34 -4.31 -2.16 20.64
N GLY A 35 -3.91 -1.31 19.70
CA GLY A 35 -4.21 0.12 19.74
C GLY A 35 -5.71 0.35 19.88
N SER A 36 -6.10 1.29 20.75
CA SER A 36 -7.51 1.57 21.07
C SER A 36 -8.35 1.91 19.83
N ASN A 37 -7.72 2.46 18.80
CA ASN A 37 -8.32 2.77 17.51
C ASN A 37 -8.73 1.53 16.67
N PHE A 38 -8.19 0.35 16.98
CA PHE A 38 -8.54 -0.92 16.32
C PHE A 38 -9.46 -1.80 17.18
N VAL A 39 -9.62 -1.50 18.47
CA VAL A 39 -10.39 -2.32 19.42
C VAL A 39 -11.52 -1.54 20.11
N SER A 40 -11.83 -0.33 19.63
CA SER A 40 -12.98 0.43 20.08
C SER A 40 -14.29 -0.25 19.66
N ASP A 41 -15.37 0.02 20.39
CA ASP A 41 -16.68 -0.56 20.09
C ASP A 41 -17.10 -0.29 18.64
N LEU A 42 -16.91 0.95 18.18
CA LEU A 42 -17.18 1.36 16.80
C LEU A 42 -16.34 0.56 15.77
N ALA A 43 -15.06 0.30 16.04
CA ALA A 43 -14.22 -0.51 15.16
C ALA A 43 -14.73 -1.95 15.09
N LEU A 44 -15.02 -2.55 16.24
CA LEU A 44 -15.48 -3.93 16.34
C LEU A 44 -16.85 -4.12 15.69
N GLU A 45 -17.77 -3.17 15.84
CA GLU A 45 -19.06 -3.18 15.14
C GLU A 45 -18.88 -3.09 13.63
N ALA A 46 -18.01 -2.22 13.14
CA ALA A 46 -17.72 -2.10 11.71
C ALA A 46 -17.15 -3.41 11.14
N TYR A 47 -16.23 -4.08 11.85
CA TYR A 47 -15.67 -5.36 11.42
C TYR A 47 -16.73 -6.46 11.40
N ARG A 48 -17.61 -6.51 12.40
CA ARG A 48 -18.73 -7.47 12.42
C ARG A 48 -19.70 -7.24 11.26
N PHE A 49 -20.07 -5.99 11.00
CA PHE A 49 -20.95 -5.62 9.90
C PHE A 49 -20.37 -6.04 8.55
N LEU A 50 -19.06 -5.85 8.36
CA LEU A 50 -18.36 -6.24 7.13
C LEU A 50 -18.01 -7.74 7.08
N GLY A 51 -18.26 -8.52 8.13
CA GLY A 51 -17.90 -9.94 8.18
C GLY A 51 -16.39 -10.21 8.27
N ILE A 52 -15.61 -9.26 8.83
CA ILE A 52 -14.16 -9.35 8.95
C ILE A 52 -13.78 -10.11 10.23
N ASP A 53 -12.99 -11.20 10.12
CA ASP A 53 -12.34 -11.89 11.25
C ASP A 53 -11.20 -11.01 11.81
N HIS A 54 -11.52 -10.12 12.76
CA HIS A 54 -10.52 -9.26 13.40
C HIS A 54 -9.73 -10.01 14.48
N ARG A 55 -8.40 -10.00 14.37
CA ARG A 55 -7.47 -10.68 15.27
C ARG A 55 -6.39 -9.72 15.77
N PRO A 56 -6.58 -9.06 16.92
CA PRO A 56 -5.54 -8.29 17.56
C PRO A 56 -4.31 -9.17 17.86
N THR A 57 -3.10 -8.64 17.66
CA THR A 57 -1.87 -9.35 17.99
C THR A 57 -1.77 -9.52 19.50
N THR A 58 -1.27 -10.69 19.91
CA THR A 58 -0.83 -10.88 21.29
C THR A 58 0.55 -10.25 21.45
N ALA A 59 0.95 -9.92 22.69
CA ALA A 59 2.25 -9.32 23.00
C ALA A 59 3.48 -10.14 22.52
N TYR A 60 3.25 -11.36 22.00
CA TYR A 60 4.28 -12.30 21.57
C TYR A 60 3.96 -12.92 20.19
N ARG A 61 3.57 -12.10 19.20
CA ARG A 61 3.53 -12.52 17.77
C ARG A 61 4.68 -11.90 16.94
N PRO A 62 5.94 -12.34 17.15
CA PRO A 62 7.10 -11.80 16.43
C PRO A 62 7.03 -12.01 14.91
N GLN A 63 6.30 -13.02 14.42
CA GLN A 63 6.15 -13.25 12.97
C GLN A 63 5.29 -12.19 12.28
N SER A 64 4.11 -11.84 12.83
CA SER A 64 3.23 -10.82 12.27
C SER A 64 3.83 -9.43 12.41
N ASN A 65 4.37 -9.11 13.58
CA ASN A 65 5.05 -7.84 13.80
C ASN A 65 6.32 -7.72 12.95
N GLY A 66 7.07 -8.81 12.77
CA GLY A 66 8.30 -8.81 11.97
C GLY A 66 8.07 -8.48 10.49
N GLN A 67 6.94 -8.87 9.91
CA GLN A 67 6.60 -8.48 8.53
C GLN A 67 6.30 -6.97 8.43
N ILE A 68 5.47 -6.45 9.33
CA ILE A 68 5.12 -5.02 9.40
C ILE A 68 6.38 -4.18 9.68
N GLU A 69 7.24 -4.61 10.60
CA GLU A 69 8.49 -3.92 10.94
C GLU A 69 9.49 -3.91 9.78
N ARG A 70 9.59 -5.01 9.01
CA ARG A 70 10.41 -5.05 7.80
C ARG A 70 9.87 -4.08 6.75
N PHE A 71 8.55 -4.10 6.53
CA PHE A 71 7.90 -3.18 5.60
C PHE A 71 8.09 -1.71 6.00
N ASN A 72 7.88 -1.38 7.28
CA ASN A 72 8.10 -0.05 7.83
C ASN A 72 9.56 0.40 7.71
N ARG A 73 10.53 -0.53 7.90
CA ARG A 73 11.96 -0.24 7.65
C ARG A 73 12.23 0.08 6.18
N SER A 74 11.65 -0.68 5.24
CA SER A 74 11.78 -0.40 3.81
C SER A 74 11.22 0.98 3.46
N ILE A 75 10.03 1.34 3.97
CA ILE A 75 9.46 2.67 3.77
C ILE A 75 10.39 3.77 4.29
N LYS A 76 10.87 3.64 5.54
CA LYS A 76 11.81 4.60 6.13
C LYS A 76 13.10 4.72 5.32
N PHE A 77 13.61 3.61 4.80
CA PHE A 77 14.79 3.61 3.94
C PHE A 77 14.54 4.42 2.65
N PHE A 78 13.49 4.12 1.89
CA PHE A 78 13.19 4.86 0.66
C PHE A 78 12.86 6.32 0.92
N LEU A 79 12.08 6.61 1.96
CA LEU A 79 11.80 7.98 2.38
C LEU A 79 13.10 8.72 2.72
N SER A 80 14.03 8.14 3.49
CA SER A 80 15.29 8.82 3.82
C SER A 80 16.16 9.12 2.60
N LYS A 81 16.05 8.32 1.53
CA LYS A 81 16.75 8.56 0.25
C LYS A 81 16.08 9.65 -0.59
N LEU A 82 14.75 9.74 -0.55
CA LEU A 82 13.99 10.78 -1.28
C LEU A 82 13.96 12.11 -0.53
N ASN A 83 14.00 12.06 0.79
CA ASN A 83 13.78 13.18 1.71
C ASN A 83 15.08 13.91 2.09
N ILE A 84 16.08 13.91 1.20
CA ILE A 84 17.36 14.59 1.42
C ILE A 84 17.17 16.12 1.39
N LEU A 85 16.13 16.62 0.71
CA LEU A 85 15.92 18.05 0.45
C LEU A 85 14.68 18.68 1.11
N ASP A 86 13.62 17.92 1.45
CA ASP A 86 12.34 18.49 1.94
C ASP A 86 11.70 17.71 3.11
N LYS A 87 12.38 17.73 4.27
CA LYS A 87 12.00 16.94 5.46
C LYS A 87 10.56 17.15 5.95
N ASN A 88 9.97 18.31 5.67
CA ASN A 88 8.66 18.69 6.17
C ASN A 88 7.51 18.12 5.31
N ASN A 89 7.76 17.77 4.04
CA ASN A 89 6.75 17.27 3.10
C ASN A 89 6.97 15.79 2.72
N TRP A 90 7.45 15.00 3.68
CA TRP A 90 7.79 13.58 3.48
C TRP A 90 6.60 12.75 2.96
N ASP A 91 5.38 13.13 3.32
CA ASP A 91 4.14 12.47 2.94
C ASP A 91 3.87 12.58 1.43
N GLN A 92 4.29 13.68 0.78
CA GLN A 92 4.24 13.85 -0.68
C GLN A 92 5.15 12.86 -1.42
N HIS A 93 6.08 12.22 -0.73
CA HIS A 93 7.01 11.22 -1.28
C HIS A 93 6.64 9.77 -0.94
N LEU A 94 5.54 9.55 -0.20
CA LEU A 94 5.06 8.21 0.15
C LEU A 94 4.71 7.38 -1.07
N TRP A 95 4.08 7.97 -2.08
CA TRP A 95 3.69 7.24 -3.28
C TRP A 95 4.92 6.75 -4.06
N LYS A 96 5.99 7.57 -4.14
CA LYS A 96 7.26 7.18 -4.78
C LYS A 96 7.91 6.02 -4.03
N SER A 97 7.97 6.12 -2.71
CA SER A 97 8.50 5.06 -1.84
C SER A 97 7.71 3.76 -2.00
N MET A 98 6.39 3.85 -2.04
CA MET A 98 5.51 2.70 -2.24
C MET A 98 5.72 2.07 -3.61
N LEU A 99 5.80 2.88 -4.68
CA LEU A 99 6.05 2.40 -6.04
C LEU A 99 7.36 1.60 -6.09
N SER A 100 8.45 2.15 -5.53
CA SER A 100 9.73 1.44 -5.46
C SER A 100 9.62 0.11 -4.71
N ILE A 101 8.90 0.07 -3.59
CA ILE A 101 8.73 -1.18 -2.81
C ILE A 101 7.93 -2.22 -3.60
N ILE A 102 6.79 -1.85 -4.18
CA ILE A 102 5.91 -2.83 -4.82
C ILE A 102 6.48 -3.40 -6.12
N THR A 103 7.31 -2.64 -6.84
CA THR A 103 7.93 -3.08 -8.11
C THR A 103 9.33 -3.67 -7.95
N THR A 104 9.94 -3.56 -6.76
CA THR A 104 11.23 -4.23 -6.50
C THR A 104 11.03 -5.73 -6.38
N LYS A 105 11.73 -6.52 -7.21
CA LYS A 105 11.70 -7.98 -7.14
C LYS A 105 12.33 -8.47 -5.84
N HIS A 106 11.59 -9.32 -5.13
CA HIS A 106 12.09 -9.90 -3.90
C HIS A 106 13.12 -10.98 -4.22
N ARG A 107 14.37 -10.84 -3.74
CA ARG A 107 15.51 -11.70 -4.12
C ARG A 107 15.25 -13.20 -3.96
N VAL A 108 14.46 -13.61 -2.96
CA VAL A 108 14.13 -15.02 -2.70
C VAL A 108 12.99 -15.53 -3.58
N ILE A 109 12.01 -14.69 -3.89
CA ILE A 109 10.76 -15.12 -4.57
C ILE A 109 10.87 -14.90 -6.08
N GLY A 110 11.78 -14.04 -6.54
CA GLY A 110 11.98 -13.68 -7.95
C GLY A 110 10.93 -12.72 -8.50
N PHE A 111 9.81 -12.54 -7.81
CA PHE A 111 8.71 -11.65 -8.18
C PHE A 111 8.65 -10.42 -7.26
N SER A 112 8.15 -9.33 -7.81
CA SER A 112 7.74 -8.13 -7.08
C SER A 112 6.35 -8.30 -6.48
N THR A 113 5.98 -7.40 -5.57
CA THR A 113 4.66 -7.46 -4.92
C THR A 113 3.55 -7.15 -5.91
N SER A 114 3.76 -6.19 -6.82
CA SER A 114 2.80 -5.86 -7.87
C SER A 114 2.58 -7.02 -8.84
N GLU A 115 3.64 -7.72 -9.25
CA GLU A 115 3.51 -8.94 -10.09
C GLU A 115 2.68 -10.02 -9.40
N LYS A 116 2.91 -10.25 -8.10
CA LYS A 116 2.12 -11.22 -7.33
C LYS A 116 0.67 -10.82 -7.13
N LEU A 117 0.40 -9.51 -7.00
CA LEU A 117 -0.93 -9.00 -6.72
C LEU A 117 -1.79 -8.87 -7.98
N TYR A 118 -1.19 -8.39 -9.08
CA TYR A 118 -1.92 -8.05 -10.31
C TYR A 118 -1.65 -9.03 -11.46
N GLY A 119 -0.66 -9.91 -11.34
CA GLY A 119 -0.34 -10.91 -12.37
C GLY A 119 0.52 -10.39 -13.53
N PHE A 120 0.96 -9.13 -13.50
CA PHE A 120 1.81 -8.54 -14.54
C PHE A 120 2.91 -7.65 -13.97
N GLU A 121 3.98 -7.46 -14.74
CA GLU A 121 5.07 -6.55 -14.39
C GLU A 121 4.63 -5.09 -14.57
N MET A 122 4.52 -4.37 -13.47
CA MET A 122 4.14 -2.95 -13.48
C MET A 122 5.24 -2.10 -14.11
N LYS A 123 4.92 -1.39 -15.20
CA LYS A 123 5.83 -0.39 -15.80
C LYS A 123 5.83 0.88 -14.94
N THR A 124 6.96 1.15 -14.31
CA THR A 124 7.22 2.41 -13.58
C THR A 124 7.68 3.51 -14.54
N PRO A 125 7.65 4.81 -14.15
CA PRO A 125 8.19 5.90 -14.95
C PRO A 125 9.65 5.72 -15.38
N VAL A 126 10.45 4.95 -14.63
CA VAL A 126 11.85 4.65 -14.96
C VAL A 126 11.97 3.54 -16.01
N SER A 127 11.08 2.56 -15.98
CA SER A 127 11.08 1.42 -16.90
C SER A 127 10.18 1.62 -18.12
N TRP A 128 9.29 2.61 -18.07
CA TRP A 128 8.38 2.92 -19.15
C TRP A 128 9.16 3.54 -20.30
N ARG A 129 8.95 3.00 -21.49
CA ARG A 129 9.46 3.55 -22.74
C ARG A 129 8.32 3.52 -23.75
N LEU A 130 8.29 4.54 -24.60
CA LEU A 130 7.53 4.46 -25.83
C LEU A 130 8.24 3.47 -26.74
N ASP A 131 7.62 2.32 -27.02
CA ASP A 131 7.96 1.54 -28.20
C ASP A 131 7.39 2.30 -29.41
N VAL A 132 8.07 3.38 -29.81
CA VAL A 132 7.74 4.11 -31.03
C VAL A 132 8.32 3.35 -32.21
N THR A 133 7.52 2.44 -32.77
CA THR A 133 7.64 2.06 -34.19
C THR A 133 6.65 2.85 -35.06
N ASN A 134 5.63 3.47 -34.46
CA ASN A 134 4.61 4.24 -35.18
C ASN A 134 4.75 5.73 -34.87
N GLU A 135 4.83 6.54 -35.93
CA GLU A 135 5.01 8.00 -35.89
C GLU A 135 3.80 8.76 -35.30
N ASN A 136 2.72 8.06 -34.92
CA ASN A 136 1.46 8.67 -34.52
C ASN A 136 1.20 8.57 -33.01
N TYR A 137 1.65 9.59 -32.27
CA TYR A 137 1.52 9.69 -30.82
C TYR A 137 0.07 9.78 -30.33
N GLU A 138 -0.82 10.41 -31.11
CA GLU A 138 -2.23 10.59 -30.71
C GLU A 138 -2.98 9.25 -30.65
N GLU A 139 -2.72 8.37 -31.61
CA GLU A 139 -3.33 7.04 -31.68
C GLU A 139 -2.87 6.17 -30.51
N ALA A 140 -1.56 6.17 -30.22
CA ALA A 140 -1.00 5.42 -29.09
C ALA A 140 -1.49 5.93 -27.71
N ILE A 141 -1.81 7.23 -27.59
CA ILE A 141 -2.40 7.80 -26.37
C ILE A 141 -3.87 7.37 -26.24
N ASN A 142 -4.64 7.47 -27.33
CA ASN A 142 -6.06 7.12 -27.34
C ASN A 142 -6.30 5.64 -27.02
N GLU A 143 -5.50 4.74 -27.59
CA GLU A 143 -5.62 3.31 -27.32
C GLU A 143 -5.29 2.92 -25.88
N ARG A 144 -4.47 3.69 -25.18
CA ARG A 144 -3.91 3.29 -23.88
C ARG A 144 -4.53 3.98 -22.68
N ILE A 145 -5.14 5.16 -22.86
CA ILE A 145 -5.69 5.97 -21.76
C ILE A 145 -7.22 5.96 -21.74
N PHE A 146 -7.87 5.88 -22.91
CA PHE A 146 -9.31 6.10 -23.04
C PHE A 146 -10.12 4.85 -23.43
N ILE A 147 -9.49 3.68 -23.41
CA ILE A 147 -10.15 2.36 -23.49
C ILE A 147 -10.27 1.80 -22.08
#